data_AF-A0A958RLR5-F1
#
_entry.id   AF-A0A958RLR5-F1
#
_cell.length_a   1.000
_cell.length_b   1.000
_cell.length_c   1.000
_cell.angle_alpha   90.00
_cell.angle_beta   90.00
_cell.angle_gamma   90.00
#
_symmetry.space_group_name_H-M   'P 1'
#
loop_
_entity.id
_entity.type
_entity.pdbx_description
1 polymer ?
#
loop_
_entity_poly.entity_id
_entity_poly.type
_entity_poly.pdbx_seq_one_letter_code
_entity_poly.pdbx_strand_id
1 'polypeptide(L)'
;MRRVELDLEHRYKNRFVGRHRLKGGDVTIIGSSREADIRLLGEDVGGVHAVIELDGESWKIADMGSHHGTWIRKKPVVEQHFKGTTVVRIGGHTLKAIPRELDHGLFTENHLTDKPLQDGDQFHQVVVRRRGYVLESLLLPA
;
A
#
# COMPACT_ATOMS: atom_id res chain seq x y z
N MET A 1 -5.49 -12.99 -4.18
CA MET A 1 -6.11 -11.70 -4.56
C MET A 1 -5.07 -10.63 -4.41
N ARG A 2 -4.82 -9.87 -5.49
CA ARG A 2 -3.83 -8.79 -5.48
C ARG A 2 -4.17 -7.80 -4.38
N ARG A 3 -3.30 -7.69 -3.38
CA ARG A 3 -3.44 -6.69 -2.31
C ARG A 3 -2.34 -5.68 -2.51
N VAL A 4 -2.71 -4.41 -2.63
CA VAL A 4 -1.74 -3.32 -2.76
C VAL A 4 -1.61 -2.64 -1.40
N GLU A 5 -0.40 -2.66 -0.85
CA GLU A 5 -0.05 -1.94 0.37
C GLU A 5 0.81 -0.72 0.03
N LEU A 6 0.85 0.26 0.93
CA LEU A 6 1.74 1.41 0.82
C LEU A 6 2.65 1.49 2.03
N ASP A 7 3.94 1.29 1.79
CA ASP A 7 4.97 1.58 2.80
C ASP A 7 5.34 3.06 2.72
N LEU A 8 5.26 3.76 3.84
CA LEU A 8 5.67 5.15 3.99
C LEU A 8 6.88 5.23 4.90
N GLU A 9 8.02 5.70 4.38
CA GLU A 9 9.14 6.11 5.22
C GLU A 9 9.03 7.59 5.56
N HIS A 10 8.94 7.89 6.86
CA HIS A 10 8.77 9.24 7.38
C HIS A 10 10.07 9.81 7.89
N ARG A 11 10.40 11.01 7.40
CA ARG A 11 11.50 11.82 7.92
C ARG A 11 11.01 13.24 8.21
N TYR A 12 11.65 13.89 9.18
CA TYR A 12 11.48 15.30 9.49
C TYR A 12 12.85 15.98 9.48
N LYS A 13 13.02 17.03 8.67
CA LYS A 13 14.32 17.72 8.48
C LYS A 13 15.47 16.72 8.28
N ASN A 14 15.28 15.77 7.37
CA ASN A 14 16.18 14.66 7.06
C ASN A 14 16.48 13.66 8.20
N ARG A 15 15.91 13.80 9.39
CA ARG A 15 15.98 12.80 10.46
C ARG A 15 14.88 11.75 10.26
N PHE A 16 15.23 10.47 10.31
CA PHE A 16 14.25 9.38 10.30
C PHE A 16 13.35 9.47 11.53
N VAL A 17 12.04 9.43 11.31
CA VAL A 17 11.01 9.47 12.36
C VAL A 17 10.40 8.10 12.55
N GLY A 18 10.05 7.42 11.45
CA GLY A 18 9.41 6.12 11.51
C GLY A 18 8.97 5.60 10.15
N ARG A 19 8.22 4.50 10.18
CA ARG A 19 7.55 3.94 9.02
C ARG A 19 6.08 3.68 9.31
N HIS A 20 5.25 3.88 8.30
CA HIS A 20 3.83 3.55 8.35
C HIS A 20 3.53 2.55 7.23
N ARG A 21 2.59 1.64 7.48
CA ARG A 21 2.13 0.68 6.49
C ARG A 21 0.63 0.81 6.35
N LEU A 22 0.20 1.26 5.18
CA LEU A 22 -1.20 1.41 4.86
C LEU A 22 -1.67 0.16 4.14
N LYS A 23 -2.74 -0.42 4.67
CA LYS A 23 -3.45 -1.55 4.09
C LYS A 23 -4.74 -0.96 3.54
N GLY A 24 -5.04 -1.19 2.26
CA GLY A 24 -6.26 -0.65 1.64
C GLY A 24 -7.52 -0.94 2.48
N GLY A 25 -8.51 -0.05 2.39
CA GLY A 25 -9.76 -0.12 3.16
C GLY A 25 -10.24 1.27 3.54
N ASP A 26 -9.50 1.93 4.44
CA ASP A 26 -9.87 3.24 4.98
C ASP A 26 -8.97 4.36 4.44
N VAL A 27 -9.51 5.58 4.45
CA VAL A 27 -8.77 6.81 4.15
C VAL A 27 -7.81 7.08 5.31
N THR A 28 -6.53 7.33 4.99
CA THR A 28 -5.51 7.70 5.97
C THR A 28 -5.34 9.22 6.00
N ILE A 29 -5.65 9.84 7.13
CA ILE A 29 -5.54 11.27 7.37
C ILE A 29 -4.11 11.62 7.80
N ILE A 30 -3.55 12.64 7.15
CA ILE A 30 -2.22 13.18 7.44
C ILE A 30 -2.37 14.64 7.86
N GLY A 31 -1.83 15.00 9.01
CA GLY A 31 -1.88 16.38 9.50
C GLY A 31 -1.37 16.54 10.92
N SER A 32 -1.49 17.75 11.46
CA SER A 32 -1.00 18.07 12.81
C SER A 32 -1.99 17.75 13.93
N SER A 33 -3.25 17.48 13.58
CA SER A 33 -4.32 17.11 14.52
C SER A 33 -3.94 15.87 15.33
N ARG A 34 -4.48 15.77 16.55
CA ARG A 34 -4.37 14.55 17.38
C ARG A 34 -5.17 13.38 16.78
N GLU A 35 -6.12 13.68 15.92
CA GLU A 35 -7.01 12.71 15.26
C GLU A 35 -6.46 12.22 13.92
N ALA A 36 -5.34 12.78 13.44
CA ALA A 36 -4.72 12.31 12.20
C ALA A 36 -4.04 10.95 12.41
N ASP A 37 -4.26 10.02 11.48
CA ASP A 37 -3.64 8.68 11.48
C ASP A 37 -2.11 8.78 11.40
N ILE A 38 -1.61 9.71 10.57
CA ILE A 38 -0.19 10.05 10.49
C ILE A 38 -0.01 11.49 10.95
N ARG A 39 0.39 11.61 12.21
CA ARG A 39 0.56 12.92 12.83
C ARG A 39 1.89 13.56 12.45
N LEU A 40 1.81 14.73 11.82
CA LEU A 40 2.94 15.55 11.40
C LEU A 40 2.95 16.85 12.19
N LEU A 41 3.90 17.01 13.11
CA LEU A 41 4.00 18.22 13.94
C LEU A 41 4.81 19.33 13.25
N GLY A 42 4.20 20.49 13.10
CA GLY A 42 4.86 21.70 12.63
C GLY A 42 3.85 22.80 12.32
N GLU A 43 4.30 24.06 12.38
CA GLU A 43 3.47 25.23 12.07
C GLU A 43 3.02 25.24 10.60
N ASP A 44 3.83 24.65 9.72
CA ASP A 44 3.51 24.55 8.29
C ASP A 44 2.48 23.45 7.97
N VAL A 45 2.00 22.71 8.97
CA VAL A 45 1.13 21.54 8.77
C VAL A 45 -0.26 21.81 9.33
N GLY A 46 -1.25 21.95 8.44
CA GLY A 46 -2.68 21.99 8.81
C GLY A 46 -3.16 20.76 9.60
N GLY A 47 -4.24 20.93 10.36
CA GLY A 47 -4.81 19.88 11.22
C GLY A 47 -5.19 18.61 10.43
N VAL A 48 -5.90 18.81 9.32
CA VAL A 48 -6.12 17.83 8.24
C VAL A 48 -5.45 18.42 7.00
N HIS A 49 -4.25 17.95 6.67
CA HIS A 49 -3.41 18.55 5.63
C HIS A 49 -3.58 17.82 4.30
N ALA A 50 -3.46 16.50 4.33
CA ALA A 50 -3.57 15.65 3.18
C ALA A 50 -4.21 14.32 3.58
N VAL A 51 -4.73 13.61 2.59
CA VAL A 51 -5.26 12.25 2.77
C VAL A 51 -4.59 11.32 1.78
N ILE A 52 -4.34 10.08 2.22
CA ILE A 52 -3.93 8.99 1.35
C ILE A 52 -5.04 7.95 1.35
N GLU A 53 -5.47 7.53 0.17
CA GLU A 53 -6.47 6.48 0.01
C GLU A 53 -6.11 5.54 -1.14
N LEU A 54 -6.67 4.33 -1.07
CA LEU A 54 -6.57 3.36 -2.15
C LEU A 54 -7.74 3.58 -3.11
N ASP A 55 -7.42 4.02 -4.32
CA ASP A 55 -8.37 4.22 -5.42
C ASP A 55 -8.25 3.05 -6.40
N GLY A 56 -9.19 2.10 -6.28
CA GLY A 56 -9.15 0.81 -6.98
C GLY A 56 -7.93 -0.03 -6.57
N GLU A 57 -6.96 -0.16 -7.47
CA GLU A 57 -5.68 -0.85 -7.23
C GLU A 57 -4.50 0.12 -7.05
N SER A 58 -4.74 1.42 -7.04
CA SER A 58 -3.68 2.44 -7.02
C SER A 58 -3.83 3.39 -5.84
N TRP A 59 -2.75 3.58 -5.09
CA TRP A 59 -2.75 4.55 -4.01
C TRP A 59 -2.66 5.97 -4.57
N LYS A 60 -3.40 6.90 -3.98
CA LYS A 60 -3.31 8.33 -4.28
C LYS A 60 -3.20 9.17 -3.03
N ILE A 61 -2.70 10.37 -3.20
CA ILE A 61 -2.68 11.42 -2.18
C ILE A 61 -3.46 12.64 -2.67
N ALA A 62 -4.22 13.26 -1.79
CA ALA A 62 -4.90 14.52 -2.05
C ALA A 62 -4.60 15.54 -0.94
N ASP A 63 -4.34 16.78 -1.34
CA ASP A 63 -4.23 17.92 -0.43
C ASP A 63 -5.62 18.44 -0.06
N MET A 64 -5.88 18.67 1.23
CA MET A 64 -7.20 19.03 1.74
C MET A 64 -7.36 20.55 1.92
N GLY A 65 -6.80 21.34 0.99
CA GLY A 65 -6.86 22.80 1.05
C GLY A 65 -5.89 23.38 2.09
N SER A 66 -4.71 22.77 2.21
CA SER A 66 -3.72 23.20 3.19
C SER A 66 -3.10 24.56 2.83
N HIS A 67 -2.73 25.35 3.85
CA HIS A 67 -2.15 26.68 3.62
C HIS A 67 -0.77 26.64 2.93
N HIS A 68 0.04 25.62 3.22
CA HIS A 68 1.42 25.51 2.70
C HIS A 68 1.55 24.51 1.55
N GLY A 69 0.48 23.80 1.23
CA GLY A 69 0.40 22.82 0.15
C GLY A 69 1.15 21.52 0.43
N THR A 70 0.71 20.49 -0.29
CA THR A 70 1.39 19.21 -0.44
C THR A 70 2.24 19.22 -1.72
N TRP A 71 3.48 18.71 -1.65
CA TRP A 71 4.44 18.84 -2.75
C TRP A 71 5.03 17.51 -3.19
N ILE A 72 5.09 17.26 -4.49
CA ILE A 72 5.78 16.11 -5.09
C ILE A 72 6.71 16.64 -6.18
N ARG A 73 7.99 16.24 -6.14
CA ARG A 73 9.03 16.69 -7.10
C ARG A 73 9.07 18.22 -7.31
N LYS A 74 8.97 18.98 -6.20
CA LYS A 74 8.94 20.46 -6.17
C LYS A 74 7.71 21.10 -6.86
N LYS A 75 6.66 20.33 -7.16
CA LYS A 75 5.40 20.84 -7.68
C LYS A 75 4.30 20.70 -6.62
N PRO A 76 3.44 21.70 -6.42
CA PRO A 76 2.29 21.56 -5.55
C PRO A 76 1.30 20.59 -6.21
N VAL A 77 0.62 19.79 -5.41
CA VAL A 77 -0.36 18.80 -5.89
C VAL A 77 -1.69 19.02 -5.17
N VAL A 78 -2.78 18.95 -5.95
CA VAL A 78 -4.14 18.85 -5.40
C VAL A 78 -4.49 17.37 -5.20
N GLU A 79 -4.21 16.54 -6.21
CA GLU A 79 -4.34 15.10 -6.15
C GLU A 79 -3.28 14.44 -7.03
N GLN A 80 -2.74 13.29 -6.63
CA GLN A 80 -1.83 12.50 -7.44
C GLN A 80 -1.82 11.00 -7.05
N HIS A 81 -1.98 10.12 -8.04
CA HIS A 81 -1.70 8.69 -7.89
C HIS A 81 -0.19 8.40 -7.81
N PHE A 82 0.18 7.48 -6.92
CA PHE A 82 1.53 6.97 -6.79
C PHE A 82 1.81 5.94 -7.90
N LYS A 83 2.48 6.36 -8.97
CA LYS A 83 2.91 5.46 -10.07
C LYS A 83 4.14 4.60 -9.71
N GLY A 84 4.59 4.65 -8.47
CA GLY A 84 5.82 4.01 -7.99
C GLY A 84 6.38 4.76 -6.79
N THR A 85 7.67 4.56 -6.49
CA THR A 85 8.31 5.23 -5.35
C THR A 85 8.25 6.74 -5.52
N THR A 86 7.56 7.41 -4.59
CA THR A 86 7.26 8.83 -4.67
C THR A 86 7.58 9.50 -3.34
N VAL A 87 8.26 10.64 -3.37
CA VAL A 87 8.53 11.44 -2.16
C VAL A 87 7.54 12.59 -2.12
N VAL A 88 6.68 12.56 -1.10
CA VAL A 88 5.76 13.62 -0.75
C VAL A 88 6.42 14.51 0.30
N ARG A 89 6.32 15.82 0.15
CA ARG A 89 6.77 16.81 1.13
C ARG A 89 5.58 17.62 1.66
N ILE A 90 5.48 17.69 2.97
CA ILE A 90 4.47 18.47 3.72
C ILE A 90 5.23 19.24 4.80
N GLY A 91 5.30 20.57 4.68
CA GLY A 91 6.16 21.40 5.53
C GLY A 91 7.62 20.91 5.53
N GLY A 92 8.18 20.70 6.73
CA GLY A 92 9.50 20.11 6.96
C GLY A 92 9.57 18.57 6.96
N HIS A 93 8.46 17.89 6.66
CA HIS A 93 8.38 16.43 6.60
C HIS A 93 8.51 15.91 5.17
N THR A 94 9.10 14.73 5.05
CA THR A 94 9.08 13.94 3.83
C THR A 94 8.52 12.55 4.11
N LEU A 95 7.55 12.14 3.31
CA LEU A 95 6.99 10.79 3.28
C LEU A 95 7.40 10.14 1.97
N LYS A 96 8.34 9.20 2.02
CA LYS A 96 8.70 8.38 0.86
C LYS A 96 7.71 7.22 0.78
N ALA A 97 6.76 7.33 -0.15
CA ALA A 97 5.74 6.35 -0.43
C ALA A 97 6.24 5.31 -1.42
N ILE A 98 6.08 4.03 -1.08
CA ILE A 98 6.53 2.88 -1.86
C ILE A 98 5.33 1.92 -1.99
N PRO A 99 4.62 1.97 -3.13
CA PRO A 99 3.57 0.99 -3.41
C PRO A 99 4.17 -0.41 -3.45
N ARG A 100 3.51 -1.35 -2.78
CA ARG A 100 3.88 -2.77 -2.77
C ARG A 100 2.71 -3.59 -3.26
N GLU A 101 2.97 -4.36 -4.29
CA GLU A 101 2.07 -5.41 -4.71
C GLU A 101 2.40 -6.65 -3.90
N LEU A 102 1.47 -7.07 -3.07
CA LEU A 102 1.55 -8.36 -2.42
C LEU A 102 0.84 -9.37 -3.31
N ASP A 103 1.64 -10.14 -4.05
CA ASP A 103 1.21 -11.45 -4.50
C ASP A 103 1.25 -12.39 -3.30
N HIS A 104 0.14 -12.42 -2.56
CA HIS A 104 -0.13 -13.57 -1.73
C HIS A 104 -0.63 -14.66 -2.68
N GLY A 105 0.29 -15.49 -3.17
CA GLY A 105 -0.06 -16.83 -3.62
C GLY A 105 -0.93 -17.46 -2.53
N LEU A 106 -2.07 -18.00 -2.92
CA LEU A 106 -2.98 -18.65 -1.98
C LEU A 106 -2.37 -19.96 -1.47
N PHE A 107 -1.30 -20.41 -2.10
CA PHE A 107 -0.42 -21.47 -1.67
C PHE A 107 1.03 -20.96 -1.56
N THR A 108 1.75 -21.36 -0.50
CA THR A 108 3.20 -21.19 -0.43
C THR A 108 3.87 -22.17 -1.40
N GLU A 109 4.78 -21.68 -2.25
CA GLU A 109 5.58 -22.50 -3.18
C GLU A 109 6.35 -23.59 -2.42
N ASN A 110 5.81 -24.81 -2.37
CA ASN A 110 6.54 -26.01 -1.89
C ASN A 110 5.82 -27.36 -2.14
N HIS A 111 4.79 -27.44 -3.00
CA HIS A 111 3.88 -28.60 -2.97
C HIS A 111 3.58 -29.32 -4.28
N LEU A 112 4.27 -29.00 -5.37
CA LEU A 112 4.37 -29.95 -6.45
C LEU A 112 5.70 -30.67 -6.27
N THR A 113 5.62 -31.96 -5.99
CA THR A 113 6.77 -32.85 -6.20
C THR A 113 7.35 -32.52 -7.58
N ASP A 114 8.66 -32.26 -7.69
CA ASP A 114 9.36 -32.06 -8.98
C ASP A 114 9.25 -33.28 -9.95
N LYS A 115 8.44 -34.27 -9.58
CA LYS A 115 8.15 -35.46 -10.35
C LYS A 115 7.02 -35.15 -11.35
N PRO A 116 7.23 -35.41 -12.65
CA PRO A 116 6.18 -35.29 -13.67
C PRO A 116 4.97 -36.16 -13.29
N LEU A 117 3.76 -35.60 -13.45
CA LEU A 117 2.51 -36.34 -13.29
C LEU A 117 2.49 -37.54 -14.24
N GLN A 118 2.18 -38.74 -13.73
CA GLN A 118 2.04 -39.96 -14.51
C GLN A 118 0.56 -40.36 -14.61
N ASP A 119 0.24 -41.06 -15.69
CA ASP A 119 -1.10 -41.63 -15.86
C ASP A 119 -1.39 -42.64 -14.73
N GLY A 120 -2.51 -42.46 -14.05
CA GLY A 120 -2.90 -43.27 -12.89
C GLY A 120 -2.49 -42.72 -11.51
N ASP A 121 -1.71 -41.63 -11.44
CA ASP A 121 -1.40 -41.01 -10.15
C ASP A 121 -2.67 -40.41 -9.49
N GLN A 122 -2.83 -40.61 -8.18
CA GLN A 122 -3.93 -40.04 -7.39
C GLN A 122 -3.49 -38.78 -6.65
N PHE A 123 -4.37 -37.78 -6.61
CA PHE A 123 -4.12 -36.49 -5.97
C PHE A 123 -5.37 -35.94 -5.28
N HIS A 124 -5.15 -35.13 -4.26
CA HIS A 124 -6.15 -34.20 -3.74
C HIS A 124 -6.04 -32.87 -4.48
N GLN A 125 -7.15 -32.37 -5.03
CA GLN A 125 -7.20 -31.02 -5.61
C GLN A 125 -7.79 -30.04 -4.58
N VAL A 126 -7.00 -29.04 -4.21
CA VAL A 126 -7.43 -27.89 -3.41
C VAL A 126 -7.77 -26.75 -4.35
N VAL A 127 -8.99 -26.22 -4.29
CA VAL A 127 -9.43 -25.11 -5.14
C VAL A 127 -9.85 -23.94 -4.28
N VAL A 128 -9.22 -22.78 -4.46
CA VAL A 128 -9.64 -21.54 -3.82
C VAL A 128 -10.58 -20.78 -4.76
N ARG A 129 -11.81 -20.52 -4.30
CA ARG A 129 -12.83 -19.80 -5.05
C ARG A 129 -13.23 -18.50 -4.35
N ARG A 130 -13.48 -17.43 -5.11
CA ARG A 130 -14.10 -16.20 -4.60
C ARG A 130 -15.16 -15.71 -5.58
N ARG A 131 -16.39 -15.47 -5.08
CA ARG A 131 -17.54 -15.00 -5.88
C ARG A 131 -17.81 -15.87 -7.12
N GLY A 132 -17.68 -17.18 -6.99
CA GLY A 132 -17.92 -18.15 -8.06
C GLY A 132 -16.72 -18.46 -8.96
N TYR A 133 -15.71 -17.59 -9.02
CA TYR A 133 -14.51 -17.77 -9.83
C TYR A 133 -13.43 -18.56 -9.08
N VAL A 134 -12.71 -19.43 -9.80
CA VAL A 134 -11.49 -20.09 -9.30
C VAL A 134 -10.36 -19.06 -9.33
N LEU A 135 -9.76 -18.79 -8.18
CA LEU A 135 -8.62 -17.89 -8.06
C LEU A 135 -7.30 -18.63 -8.25
N GLU A 136 -7.20 -19.82 -7.65
CA GLU A 136 -5.99 -20.64 -7.66
C GLU A 136 -6.36 -22.08 -7.30
N SER A 137 -5.60 -23.06 -7.79
CA SER A 137 -5.74 -24.47 -7.37
C SER A 137 -4.39 -25.14 -7.19
N LEU A 138 -4.31 -26.03 -6.22
CA LEU A 138 -3.13 -26.83 -5.91
C LEU A 138 -3.49 -28.31 -5.99
N LEU A 139 -2.63 -29.10 -6.64
CA LEU A 139 -2.66 -30.55 -6.54
C LEU A 139 -1.69 -30.98 -5.44
N LEU A 140 -2.19 -31.80 -4.52
CA LEU A 140 -1.41 -32.44 -3.47
C LEU A 140 -1.40 -33.95 -3.75
N PRO A 141 -0.27 -34.65 -3.53
CA PRO A 141 -0.25 -36.11 -3.56
C PRO A 141 -1.37 -36.71 -2.67
N ALA A 142 -1.96 -37.83 -3.11
CA ALA A 142 -2.92 -38.58 -2.32
C ALA A 142 -2.27 -39.26 -1.11
#